data_AF-A0A3A9W301-F1
#
_entry.id   AF-A0A3A9W301-F1
#
_cell.length_a   1.000
_cell.length_b   1.000
_cell.length_c   1.000
_cell.angle_alpha   90.00
_cell.angle_beta   90.00
_cell.angle_gamma   90.00
#
_symmetry.space_group_name_H-M   'P 1'
#
loop_
_entity.id
_entity.type
_entity.pdbx_description
1 polymer ?
#
loop_
_entity_poly.entity_id
_entity_poly.type
_entity_poly.pdbx_seq_one_letter_code
_entity_poly.pdbx_strand_id
1 'polypeptide(L)'
;MLPMGRDGDIDVTYQDMRDAGDDLIEAKGELLTKLNQLRAYVSDLVRDGYVTSASSGAFDQQYQVFHDGGTQAVEALQGLGDFLKGAADGFSNLDQELEQGLRE
;
A
#
# COMPACT_ATOMS: atom_id res chain seq x y z
N MET A 1 16.34 32.96 25.91
CA MET A 1 16.89 31.58 25.87
C MET A 1 15.87 30.76 25.11
N LEU A 2 16.07 30.55 23.80
CA LEU A 2 15.15 29.79 22.96
C LEU A 2 15.52 28.32 23.05
N PRO A 3 14.63 27.40 23.47
CA PRO A 3 14.86 25.99 23.21
C PRO A 3 14.53 25.76 21.74
N MET A 4 15.55 25.32 20.99
CA MET A 4 15.44 24.80 19.64
C MET A 4 14.32 23.76 19.59
N GLY A 5 13.37 23.93 18.68
CA GLY A 5 12.50 22.83 18.26
C GLY A 5 13.39 21.69 17.78
N ARG A 6 13.12 20.47 18.25
CA ARG A 6 13.65 19.28 17.58
C ARG A 6 12.95 19.19 16.25
N ASP A 7 13.65 19.60 15.20
CA ASP A 7 13.27 19.32 13.83
C ASP A 7 13.17 17.81 13.64
N GLY A 8 11.95 17.31 13.44
CA GLY A 8 11.64 16.29 12.44
C GLY A 8 12.25 14.89 12.53
N ASP A 9 12.86 14.47 13.64
CA ASP A 9 13.16 13.05 13.83
C ASP A 9 11.87 12.38 14.33
N ILE A 10 11.12 11.78 13.40
CA ILE A 10 10.04 10.88 13.79
C ILE A 10 10.74 9.68 14.41
N ASP A 11 10.74 9.62 15.74
CA ASP A 11 11.11 8.42 16.50
C ASP A 11 10.09 7.32 16.13
N VAL A 12 10.30 6.66 14.98
CA VAL A 12 9.47 5.53 14.56
C VAL A 12 9.85 4.35 15.46
N THR A 13 8.94 3.96 16.35
CA THR A 13 9.13 2.76 17.17
C THR A 13 8.91 1.49 16.35
N TYR A 14 9.37 0.35 16.85
CA TYR A 14 9.07 -0.94 16.21
C TYR A 14 7.57 -1.20 16.09
N GLN A 15 6.79 -0.67 17.03
CA GLN A 15 5.34 -0.77 16.98
C GLN A 15 4.78 0.06 15.83
N ASP A 16 5.23 1.31 15.67
CA ASP A 16 4.79 2.18 14.58
C ASP A 16 5.10 1.57 13.20
N MET A 17 6.25 0.90 13.06
CA MET A 17 6.60 0.18 11.82
C MET A 17 5.66 -0.99 11.54
N ARG A 18 5.28 -1.75 12.57
CA ARG A 18 4.34 -2.88 12.42
C ARG A 18 2.96 -2.38 12.04
N ASP A 19 2.48 -1.35 12.75
CA ASP A 19 1.18 -0.74 12.53
C ASP A 19 1.10 -0.17 11.11
N ALA A 20 2.11 0.58 10.66
CA ALA A 20 2.18 1.07 9.29
C ALA A 20 2.23 -0.07 8.26
N GLY A 21 2.92 -1.18 8.56
CA GLY A 21 2.95 -2.36 7.70
C GLY A 21 1.58 -3.03 7.56
N ASP A 22 0.83 -3.13 8.66
CA ASP A 22 -0.52 -3.66 8.68
C ASP A 22 -1.50 -2.74 7.92
N ASP A 23 -1.42 -1.43 8.15
CA ASP A 23 -2.24 -0.44 7.44
C ASP A 23 -2.06 -0.51 5.91
N LEU A 24 -0.82 -0.71 5.43
CA LEU A 24 -0.56 -0.87 3.99
C LEU A 24 -1.19 -2.14 3.41
N ILE A 25 -1.17 -3.25 4.15
CA ILE A 25 -1.75 -4.52 3.73
C ILE A 25 -3.28 -4.45 3.75
N GLU A 26 -3.87 -3.75 4.72
CA GLU A 26 -5.30 -3.48 4.77
C GLU A 26 -5.74 -2.60 3.59
N ALA A 27 -5.07 -1.44 3.40
CA ALA A 27 -5.35 -0.51 2.32
C ALA A 27 -5.25 -1.18 0.94
N LYS A 28 -4.31 -2.12 0.75
CA LYS A 28 -4.24 -2.96 -0.46
C LYS A 28 -5.56 -3.68 -0.72
N GLY A 29 -6.12 -4.35 0.29
CA GLY A 29 -7.37 -5.10 0.16
C GLY A 29 -8.55 -4.20 -0.23
N GLU A 30 -8.64 -3.03 0.38
CA GLU A 30 -9.68 -2.04 0.07
C GLU A 30 -9.56 -1.51 -1.36
N LEU A 31 -8.35 -1.15 -1.78
CA LEU A 31 -8.08 -0.62 -3.11
C LEU A 31 -8.32 -1.66 -4.21
N LEU A 32 -7.89 -2.92 -4.01
CA LEU A 32 -8.18 -4.02 -4.95
C LEU A 32 -9.68 -4.25 -5.09
N THR A 33 -10.41 -4.24 -3.96
CA THR A 33 -11.87 -4.34 -3.97
C THR A 33 -12.48 -3.20 -4.79
N LYS A 34 -12.00 -1.97 -4.59
CA LYS A 34 -12.51 -0.80 -5.32
C LYS A 34 -12.20 -0.87 -6.82
N LEU A 35 -10.99 -1.27 -7.21
CA LEU A 35 -10.61 -1.45 -8.61
C LEU A 35 -11.51 -2.47 -9.30
N ASN A 36 -11.80 -3.59 -8.65
CA ASN A 36 -12.69 -4.63 -9.19
C ASN A 36 -14.14 -4.15 -9.33
N GLN A 37 -14.65 -3.40 -8.35
CA GLN A 37 -15.98 -2.77 -8.44
C GLN A 37 -16.07 -1.80 -9.63
N LEU A 38 -15.04 -0.98 -9.84
CA LEU A 38 -15.01 -0.04 -10.96
C LEU A 38 -14.94 -0.77 -12.31
N ARG A 39 -14.21 -1.89 -12.40
CA ARG A 39 -14.17 -2.73 -13.61
C ARG A 39 -15.53 -3.31 -13.97
N ALA A 40 -16.26 -3.83 -12.99
CA ALA A 40 -17.62 -4.34 -13.20
C ALA A 40 -18.56 -3.23 -13.70
N TYR A 41 -18.54 -2.07 -13.03
CA TYR A 41 -19.35 -0.91 -13.42
C TYR A 41 -19.07 -0.44 -14.85
N VAL A 42 -17.79 -0.30 -15.23
CA VAL A 42 -17.42 0.11 -16.58
C VAL A 42 -17.81 -0.94 -17.62
N SER A 43 -17.64 -2.23 -17.30
CA SER A 43 -18.07 -3.32 -18.18
C SER A 43 -19.58 -3.27 -18.45
N ASP A 44 -20.39 -3.00 -17.42
CA ASP A 44 -21.84 -2.86 -17.56
C ASP A 44 -22.20 -1.63 -18.42
N LEU A 45 -21.57 -0.48 -18.23
CA LEU A 45 -21.80 0.71 -19.06
C LEU A 45 -21.50 0.48 -20.55
N VAL A 46 -20.41 -0.22 -20.84
CA VAL A 46 -20.02 -0.56 -22.22
C VAL A 46 -21.02 -1.55 -22.83
N ARG A 47 -21.46 -2.54 -22.04
CA ARG A 47 -22.47 -3.54 -22.47
C ARG A 47 -23.84 -2.92 -22.73
N ASP A 48 -24.25 -1.97 -21.90
CA ASP A 48 -25.55 -1.29 -22.00
C ASP A 48 -25.60 -0.24 -23.13
N GLY A 49 -24.50 -0.08 -23.88
CA GLY A 49 -24.47 0.73 -25.11
C GLY A 49 -24.27 2.23 -24.88
N TYR A 50 -23.70 2.64 -23.75
CA TYR A 50 -23.46 4.04 -23.41
C TYR A 50 -22.46 4.74 -24.36
N VAL A 51 -21.73 3.98 -25.17
CA VAL A 51 -20.77 4.47 -26.16
C VAL A 51 -21.09 3.86 -27.53
N THR A 52 -20.87 4.61 -28.61
CA THR A 52 -21.04 4.09 -29.99
C THR A 52 -19.98 3.00 -30.28
N SER A 53 -20.25 2.07 -31.19
CA SER A 53 -19.49 0.81 -31.34
C SER A 53 -17.95 0.94 -31.38
N ALA A 54 -17.41 1.96 -32.06
CA ALA A 54 -15.96 2.18 -32.12
C ALA A 54 -15.37 2.92 -30.90
N SER A 55 -16.12 3.88 -30.33
CA SER A 55 -15.68 4.62 -29.14
C SER A 55 -15.72 3.76 -27.87
N SER A 56 -16.65 2.79 -27.82
CA SER A 56 -16.79 1.80 -26.74
C SER A 56 -15.57 0.90 -26.62
N GLY A 57 -15.09 0.35 -27.75
CA GLY A 57 -13.96 -0.56 -27.75
C GLY A 57 -12.66 0.14 -27.36
N ALA A 58 -12.43 1.36 -27.86
CA ALA A 58 -11.27 2.15 -27.48
C ALA A 58 -11.29 2.52 -25.99
N PHE A 59 -12.46 2.89 -25.45
CA PHE A 59 -12.61 3.18 -24.03
C PHE A 59 -12.37 1.95 -23.15
N ASP A 60 -12.97 0.80 -23.48
CA ASP A 60 -12.78 -0.45 -22.72
C ASP A 60 -11.30 -0.87 -22.70
N GLN A 61 -10.59 -0.73 -23.83
CA GLN A 61 -9.17 -1.03 -23.90
C GLN A 61 -8.33 -0.11 -22.99
N GLN A 62 -8.58 1.20 -23.01
CA GLN A 62 -7.89 2.14 -22.13
C GLN A 62 -8.21 1.87 -20.65
N TYR A 63 -9.46 1.50 -20.36
CA TYR A 63 -9.86 1.15 -19.01
C TYR A 63 -9.20 -0.14 -18.50
N GLN A 64 -9.05 -1.15 -19.36
CA GLN A 64 -8.32 -2.37 -19.02
C GLN A 64 -6.85 -2.05 -18.66
N VAL A 65 -6.18 -1.20 -19.45
CA VAL A 65 -4.80 -0.77 -19.15
C VAL A 65 -4.71 -0.06 -17.80
N PHE A 66 -5.66 0.83 -17.50
CA PHE A 66 -5.75 1.48 -16.19
C PHE A 66 -5.97 0.48 -15.06
N HIS A 67 -6.90 -0.46 -15.22
CA HIS A 67 -7.22 -1.46 -14.20
C HIS A 67 -6.03 -2.37 -13.91
N ASP A 68 -5.34 -2.85 -14.94
CA ASP A 68 -4.16 -3.71 -14.79
C ASP A 68 -3.00 -2.96 -14.11
N GLY A 69 -2.69 -1.74 -14.58
CA GLY A 69 -1.64 -0.92 -13.98
C GLY A 69 -1.96 -0.49 -12.54
N GLY A 70 -3.22 -0.16 -12.27
CA GLY A 70 -3.70 0.13 -10.92
C GLY A 70 -3.62 -1.07 -10.00
N THR A 71 -4.01 -2.26 -10.48
CA THR A 71 -3.92 -3.52 -9.72
C THR A 71 -2.46 -3.81 -9.37
N GLN A 72 -1.55 -3.74 -10.35
CA GLN A 72 -0.12 -3.96 -10.11
C GLN A 72 0.47 -2.97 -9.10
N ALA A 73 0.10 -1.68 -9.19
CA ALA A 73 0.57 -0.67 -8.25
C ALA A 73 0.05 -0.92 -6.83
N VAL A 74 -1.21 -1.33 -6.68
CA VAL A 74 -1.81 -1.65 -5.38
C VAL A 74 -1.20 -2.92 -4.81
N GLU A 75 -0.97 -3.96 -5.61
CA GLU A 75 -0.31 -5.19 -5.16
C GLU A 75 1.09 -4.94 -4.57
N ALA A 76 1.80 -3.92 -5.05
CA ALA A 76 3.10 -3.53 -4.50
C ALA A 76 3.05 -3.10 -3.03
N LEU A 77 1.88 -2.67 -2.52
CA LEU A 77 1.69 -2.36 -1.10
C LEU A 77 1.96 -3.56 -0.19
N GLN A 78 1.77 -4.80 -0.68
CA GLN A 78 2.14 -6.01 0.07
C GLN A 78 3.64 -6.01 0.41
N GLY A 79 4.50 -5.80 -0.60
CA GLY A 79 5.94 -5.81 -0.40
C GLY A 79 6.42 -4.68 0.51
N LEU A 80 5.76 -3.52 0.45
CA LEU A 80 6.05 -2.41 1.35
C LEU A 80 5.63 -2.71 2.80
N GLY A 81 4.46 -3.32 3.00
CA GLY A 81 4.01 -3.75 4.31
C GLY A 81 4.94 -4.80 4.92
N ASP A 82 5.30 -5.83 4.14
CA ASP A 82 6.22 -6.89 4.58
C ASP A 82 7.60 -6.34 4.93
N PHE A 83 8.11 -5.37 4.15
CA PHE A 83 9.37 -4.70 4.43
C PHE A 83 9.35 -4.00 5.79
N LEU A 84 8.31 -3.21 6.09
CA LEU A 84 8.22 -2.49 7.37
C LEU A 84 8.16 -3.45 8.56
N LYS A 85 7.37 -4.52 8.45
CA LYS A 85 7.25 -5.54 9.52
C LYS A 85 8.57 -6.27 9.74
N GLY A 86 9.24 -6.69 8.66
CA GLY A 86 10.54 -7.37 8.74
C GLY A 86 11.64 -6.48 9.30
N ALA A 87 11.64 -5.18 8.97
CA ALA A 87 12.59 -4.24 9.55
C ALA A 87 12.32 -4.02 11.06
N ALA A 88 11.06 -3.95 11.49
CA ALA A 88 10.69 -3.88 12.90
C ALA A 88 11.16 -5.11 13.70
N ASP A 89 10.99 -6.32 13.13
CA ASP A 89 11.50 -7.57 13.71
C ASP A 89 13.03 -7.55 13.83
N GLY A 90 13.72 -7.16 12.77
CA GLY A 90 15.18 -7.11 12.74
C GLY A 90 15.77 -6.18 13.80
N PHE A 91 15.24 -4.96 13.92
CA PHE A 91 15.72 -4.02 14.93
C PHE A 91 15.37 -4.46 16.36
N SER A 92 14.15 -4.97 16.58
CA SER A 92 13.76 -5.49 17.90
C SER A 92 14.65 -6.64 18.36
N ASN A 93 15.10 -7.50 17.45
CA ASN A 93 16.00 -8.60 17.79
C ASN A 93 17.41 -8.10 18.12
N LEU A 94 17.93 -7.16 17.32
CA LEU A 94 19.24 -6.55 17.56
C LEU A 94 19.30 -5.88 18.93
N ASP A 95 18.27 -5.12 19.31
CA ASP A 95 18.21 -4.46 20.62
C ASP A 95 18.21 -5.47 21.78
N GLN A 96 17.49 -6.59 21.64
CA GLN A 96 17.49 -7.65 22.65
C GLN A 96 18.86 -8.32 22.81
N GLU A 97 19.61 -8.50 21.72
CA GLU A 97 20.98 -9.04 21.77
C GLU A 97 21.95 -8.05 22.45
N LEU A 98 21.84 -6.76 22.13
CA LEU A 98 22.65 -5.72 22.75
C LEU A 98 22.38 -5.60 24.26
N GLU A 99 21.12 -5.67 24.68
CA GLU A 99 20.75 -5.69 26.10
C GLU A 99 21.32 -6.90 26.84
N GLN A 100 21.34 -8.07 26.21
CA GLN A 100 21.91 -9.28 26.81
C GLN A 100 23.43 -9.14 26.97
N GLY A 101 24.13 -8.66 25.95
CA GLY A 101 25.59 -8.46 25.99
C GLY A 101 26.04 -7.39 27.00
N LEU A 102 25.18 -6.45 27.39
CA LEU A 102 25.47 -5.47 28.45
C LEU A 102 25.25 -6.01 29.88
N ARG A 103 24.54 -7.14 30.03
CA ARG A 103 24.26 -7.78 31.33
C ARG A 103 25.31 -8.84 31.72
N GLU A 104 26.17 -9.23 30.79
CA GLU A 104 27.33 -10.14 31.00
C GLU A 104 28.61 -9.39 31.39
#